data_AF-A0A6L7LAD8-F1
#
_entry.id   AF-A0A6L7LAD8-F1
#
_cell.length_a   1.000
_cell.length_b   1.000
_cell.length_c   1.000
_cell.angle_alpha   90.00
_cell.angle_beta   90.00
_cell.angle_gamma   90.00
#
_symmetry.space_group_name_H-M   'P 1'
#
loop_
_entity.id
_entity.type
_entity.pdbx_description
1 polymer ?
#
loop_
_entity_poly.entity_id
_entity_poly.type
_entity_poly.pdbx_seq_one_letter_code
_entity_poly.pdbx_strand_id
1 'polypeptide(L)' 'MVATQNLEATIVGLEEERLAAMVAADVDTLDRVLADDLRYVHTTAAIDTKESLTSGLASGRLNY' A
#
# COMPACT_ATOMS: atom_id res chain seq x y z
N MET A 1 -26.75 12.17 -10.68
CA MET A 1 -26.04 10.93 -10.27
C MET A 1 -24.78 10.82 -11.13
N VAL A 2 -23.70 11.57 -10.81
CA VAL A 2 -22.45 11.65 -11.61
C VAL A 2 -21.22 11.88 -10.71
N ALA A 3 -21.16 11.23 -9.54
CA ALA A 3 -20.00 11.34 -8.64
C ALA A 3 -19.27 10.00 -8.46
N THR A 4 -19.97 8.88 -8.61
CA THR A 4 -19.44 7.55 -8.30
C THR A 4 -18.40 7.06 -9.32
N GLN A 5 -18.60 7.29 -10.62
CA GLN A 5 -17.67 6.82 -11.66
C GLN A 5 -16.26 7.42 -11.55
N ASN A 6 -16.13 8.64 -11.04
CA ASN A 6 -14.81 9.28 -10.89
C ASN A 6 -14.08 8.79 -9.63
N LEU A 7 -14.83 8.45 -8.57
CA LEU A 7 -14.26 7.90 -7.35
C LEU A 7 -13.72 6.49 -7.58
N GLU A 8 -14.48 5.63 -8.28
CA GLU A 8 -14.03 4.28 -8.63
C GLU A 8 -12.71 4.30 -9.40
N ALA A 9 -12.63 5.10 -10.46
CA ALA A 9 -11.41 5.25 -11.24
C ALA A 9 -10.22 5.79 -10.41
N THR A 10 -10.49 6.72 -9.49
CA THR A 10 -9.47 7.26 -8.57
C THR A 10 -8.94 6.18 -7.63
N ILE A 11 -9.81 5.37 -7.03
CA ILE A 11 -9.41 4.29 -6.13
C ILE A 11 -8.60 3.22 -6.89
N VAL A 12 -9.02 2.86 -8.12
CA VAL A 12 -8.25 1.93 -8.95
C VAL A 12 -6.86 2.48 -9.26
N GLY A 13 -6.73 3.75 -9.62
CA GLY A 13 -5.43 4.37 -9.88
C GLY A 13 -4.52 4.40 -8.64
N LEU A 14 -5.08 4.66 -7.45
CA LEU A 14 -4.34 4.61 -6.19
C LEU A 14 -3.87 3.18 -5.86
N GLU A 15 -4.68 2.16 -6.15
CA GLU A 15 -4.29 0.77 -5.95
C GLU A 15 -3.19 0.34 -6.92
N GLU A 16 -3.25 0.75 -8.20
CA GLU A 16 -2.18 0.51 -9.17
C GLU A 16 -0.87 1.16 -8.73
N GLU A 17 -0.92 2.40 -8.26
CA GLU A 17 0.22 3.14 -7.71
C GLU A 17 0.80 2.42 -6.48
N ARG A 18 -0.05 2.00 -5.54
CA ARG A 18 0.37 1.25 -4.35
C ARG A 18 1.06 -0.06 -4.71
N LEU A 19 0.52 -0.81 -5.67
CA LEU A 19 1.10 -2.08 -6.12
C LEU A 19 2.46 -1.88 -6.78
N ALA A 20 2.58 -0.90 -7.67
CA ALA A 20 3.86 -0.57 -8.31
C ALA A 20 4.92 -0.18 -7.27
N ALA A 21 4.54 0.63 -6.28
CA ALA A 21 5.42 1.06 -5.21
C ALA A 21 5.87 -0.10 -4.30
N MET A 22 4.99 -1.08 -4.03
CA MET A 22 5.37 -2.29 -3.28
C MET A 22 6.42 -3.13 -4.01
N VAL A 23 6.28 -3.32 -5.32
CA VAL A 23 7.24 -4.09 -6.13
C VAL A 23 8.58 -3.34 -6.26
N ALA A 24 8.54 -2.02 -6.40
CA ALA A 24 9.73 -1.18 -6.52
C ALA A 24 10.42 -0.87 -5.17
N ALA A 25 9.82 -1.28 -4.05
CA ALA A 25 10.20 -0.85 -2.70
C ALA A 25 10.28 0.69 -2.56
N ASP A 26 9.38 1.42 -3.23
CA ASP A 26 9.29 2.88 -3.17
C ASP A 26 8.53 3.33 -1.91
N VAL A 27 9.29 3.55 -0.84
CA VAL A 27 8.75 3.91 0.47
C VAL A 27 8.08 5.29 0.48
N ASP A 28 8.58 6.24 -0.30
CA ASP A 28 8.04 7.61 -0.32
C ASP A 28 6.63 7.63 -0.92
N THR A 29 6.42 6.88 -2.01
CA THR A 29 5.08 6.71 -2.57
C THR A 29 4.15 5.97 -1.61
N LEU A 30 4.63 4.91 -0.97
CA LEU A 30 3.85 4.15 0.02
C LEU A 30 3.45 5.01 1.23
N ASP A 31 4.32 5.91 1.69
CA ASP A 31 4.00 6.79 2.80
C ASP A 31 2.85 7.75 2.48
N ARG A 32 2.75 8.22 1.23
CA ARG A 32 1.66 9.08 0.79
C ARG A 32 0.33 8.32 0.61
N VAL A 33 0.37 7.13 0.02
CA VAL A 33 -0.87 6.41 -0.38
C VAL A 33 -1.46 5.55 0.73
N LEU A 34 -0.64 5.09 1.69
CA LEU A 34 -1.10 4.27 2.80
C LEU A 34 -1.58 5.13 3.98
N ALA A 35 -2.75 4.77 4.51
CA ALA A 35 -3.27 5.38 5.72
C ALA A 35 -2.39 5.08 6.95
N ASP A 36 -2.31 6.03 7.87
CA ASP A 36 -1.45 5.92 9.06
C ASP A 36 -1.88 4.82 10.03
N ASP A 37 -3.16 4.43 10.00
CA ASP A 37 -3.74 3.37 10.81
C ASP A 37 -3.78 2.00 10.10
N LEU A 38 -3.07 1.85 8.97
CA LEU A 38 -3.01 0.62 8.20
C LEU A 38 -2.67 -0.59 9.08
N ARG A 39 -3.45 -1.66 8.88
CA ARG A 39 -3.17 -3.02 9.37
C ARG A 39 -3.18 -3.98 8.20
N TYR A 40 -2.00 -4.47 7.83
CA TYR A 40 -1.83 -5.46 6.76
C TYR A 40 -1.76 -6.85 7.36
N VAL A 41 -2.78 -7.67 7.11
CA VAL A 41 -2.89 -9.02 7.69
C VAL A 41 -2.46 -10.06 6.66
N HIS A 42 -1.44 -10.84 7.01
CA HIS A 42 -0.94 -11.94 6.20
C HIS A 42 -1.77 -13.21 6.44
N THR A 43 -1.64 -14.19 5.54
CA THR A 43 -2.29 -15.50 5.67
C THR A 43 -1.87 -16.27 6.93
N THR A 44 -0.73 -15.92 7.52
CA THR A 44 -0.21 -16.45 8.79
C THR A 44 -0.80 -15.78 10.04
N ALA A 45 -1.75 -14.85 9.86
CA ALA A 45 -2.25 -13.94 10.89
C ALA A 45 -1.21 -12.96 11.47
N ALA A 46 0.01 -12.91 10.91
CA ALA A 46 0.92 -11.82 11.19
C ALA A 46 0.31 -10.50 10.71
N ILE A 47 0.50 -9.43 11.48
CA ILE A 47 -0.05 -8.11 11.18
C ILE A 47 1.12 -7.13 11.09
N ASP A 48 1.25 -6.47 9.95
CA ASP A 48 2.13 -5.33 9.77
C ASP A 48 1.38 -4.01 9.93
N THR A 49 2.03 -3.03 10.56
CA THR A 49 1.64 -1.61 10.49
C THR A 49 2.22 -0.99 9.22
N LYS A 50 1.80 0.24 8.88
CA LYS A 50 2.44 1.02 7.80
C LYS A 50 3.97 1.04 7.95
N GLU A 51 4.46 1.34 9.15
CA GLU A 51 5.89 1.40 9.46
C GLU A 51 6.61 0.04 9.33
N SER A 52 6.02 -1.06 9.84
CA SER A 52 6.67 -2.37 9.77
C SER A 52 6.65 -2.96 8.35
N LEU A 53 5.63 -2.61 7.55
CA LEU A 53 5.53 -2.95 6.14
C LEU A 53 6.59 -2.21 5.32
N THR A 54 6.65 -0.89 5.41
CA THR A 54 7.59 -0.07 4.63
C THR A 54 9.04 -0.34 5.02
N SER A 55 9.34 -0.50 6.31
CA SER A 55 10.68 -0.92 6.75
C SER A 55 11.03 -2.34 6.31
N GLY A 56 10.05 -3.25 6.22
CA GLY A 56 10.22 -4.59 5.66
C GLY A 56 10.61 -4.57 4.20
N LEU A 57 9.99 -3.70 3.40
CA LEU A 57 10.32 -3.48 1.98
C LEU A 57 11.69 -2.83 1.82
N ALA A 58 11.97 -1.75 2.56
CA ALA A 58 13.23 -1.02 2.50
C ALA A 58 14.46 -1.89 2.86
N SER A 59 14.28 -2.80 3.83
CA SER A 59 15.32 -3.75 4.26
C SER A 59 15.48 -4.96 3.33
N GLY A 60 14.56 -5.15 2.37
CA GLY A 60 14.51 -6.34 1.52
C GLY A 60 14.03 -7.60 2.25
N ARG A 61 13.56 -7.49 3.50
CA ARG A 61 12.94 -8.59 4.25
C ARG A 61 11.64 -9.05 3.60
N LEU A 62 10.90 -8.09 3.04
CA LEU A 62 9.71 -8.32 2.22
C LEU A 62 10.06 -8.06 0.76
N ASN A 63 9.69 -9.00 -0.10
CA ASN A 63 9.87 -8.90 -1.55
C ASN A 63 8.64 -9.50 -2.22
N TYR A 64 8.07 -8.79 -3.19
CA TYR A 64 6.80 -9.12 -3.86
C TYR A 64 7.00 -9.30 -5.36
#